data_AF-A0ABD7GNR0-F1
#
_entry.id   AF-A0ABD7GNR0-F1
#
_cell.length_a   1.000
_cell.length_b   1.000
_cell.length_c   1.000
_cell.angle_alpha   90.00
_cell.angle_beta   90.00
_cell.angle_gamma   90.00
#
_symmetry.space_group_name_H-M   'P 1'
#
loop_
_entity.id
_entity.type
_entity.pdbx_description
1 polymer ?
#
loop_
_entity_poly.entity_id
_entity_poly.type
_entity_poly.pdbx_seq_one_letter_code
_entity_poly.pdbx_strand_id
1 'polypeptide(L)'
;YKEASNHIREIFSRYTSRIEPLSLDEAYLDVTDSVHCHGSATLIAQEIRQTIFNELQLTASAGVAPVKFLAKIASDMNKPNGQFVIT
;
A
#
# COMPACT_ATOMS: atom_id res chain seq x y z
N TYR A 1 15.17 10.80 -4.31
CA TYR A 1 14.44 10.27 -3.14
C TYR A 1 13.15 11.01 -2.87
N LYS A 2 13.16 12.29 -2.46
CA LYS A 2 11.94 13.04 -2.13
C LYS A 2 10.90 13.09 -3.25
N GLU A 3 11.35 13.22 -4.50
CA GLU A 3 10.49 13.20 -5.69
C GLU A 3 9.77 11.86 -5.89
N ALA A 4 10.51 10.74 -5.86
CA ALA A 4 9.91 9.40 -5.93
C ALA A 4 8.91 9.16 -4.79
N SER A 5 9.21 9.63 -3.58
CA SER A 5 8.29 9.56 -2.43
C SER A 5 7.02 10.38 -2.64
N ASN A 6 7.09 11.52 -3.33
CA ASN A 6 5.90 12.30 -3.70
C ASN A 6 5.04 11.53 -4.71
N HIS A 7 5.65 10.93 -5.74
CA HIS A 7 4.92 10.11 -6.72
C HIS A 7 4.27 8.88 -6.07
N ILE A 8 4.94 8.22 -5.11
CA ILE A 8 4.34 7.13 -4.35
C ILE A 8 3.10 7.60 -3.57
N ARG A 9 3.16 8.78 -2.95
CA ARG A 9 2.01 9.38 -2.24
C ARG A 9 0.87 9.75 -3.19
N GLU A 10 1.18 10.22 -4.39
CA GLU A 10 0.20 10.46 -5.44
C GLU A 10 -0.44 9.16 -5.92
N ILE A 11 0.29 8.04 -5.95
CA ILE A 11 -0.29 6.73 -6.24
C ILE A 11 -1.24 6.33 -5.11
N PHE A 12 -0.83 6.47 -3.84
CA PHE A 12 -1.69 6.12 -2.69
C PHE A 12 -3.02 6.89 -2.71
N SER A 13 -3.01 8.18 -3.03
CA SER A 13 -4.21 9.03 -3.04
C SER A 13 -5.24 8.64 -4.11
N ARG A 14 -4.86 7.82 -5.10
CA ARG A 14 -5.79 7.27 -6.10
C ARG A 14 -6.72 6.20 -5.52
N TYR A 15 -6.37 5.56 -4.40
CA TYR A 15 -7.10 4.42 -3.83
C TYR A 15 -7.93 4.78 -2.61
N THR A 16 -7.50 5.79 -1.85
CA THR A 16 -8.21 6.30 -0.68
C THR A 16 -7.75 7.71 -0.33
N SER A 17 -8.66 8.52 0.21
CA SER A 17 -8.32 9.80 0.85
C SER A 17 -7.87 9.64 2.30
N ARG A 18 -8.07 8.45 2.89
CA ARG A 18 -7.78 8.15 4.30
C ARG A 18 -6.37 7.56 4.44
N ILE A 19 -5.37 8.42 4.29
CA ILE A 19 -3.94 8.08 4.30
C ILE A 19 -3.29 8.62 5.58
N GLU A 20 -2.54 7.77 6.28
CA GLU A 20 -1.72 8.16 7.42
C GLU A 20 -0.23 7.90 7.14
N PRO A 21 0.56 8.95 6.87
CA PRO A 21 1.97 8.79 6.57
C PRO A 21 2.80 8.32 7.76
N LEU A 22 3.74 7.39 7.52
CA LEU A 22 4.72 6.88 8.49
C LEU A 22 6.12 7.42 8.22
N SER A 23 6.53 7.42 6.94
CA SER A 23 7.83 7.90 6.47
C SER A 23 7.67 8.62 5.13
N LEU A 24 8.76 8.83 4.39
CA LEU A 24 8.69 9.40 3.05
C LEU A 24 7.87 8.52 2.09
N ASP A 25 8.07 7.20 2.14
CA ASP A 25 7.55 6.18 1.24
C ASP A 25 6.66 5.12 1.91
N GLU A 26 6.46 5.19 3.23
CA GLU A 26 5.52 4.33 3.97
C GLU A 26 4.29 5.11 4.47
N ALA A 27 3.11 4.50 4.37
CA ALA A 27 1.84 5.00 4.89
C ALA A 27 0.85 3.88 5.18
N TYR A 28 -0.09 4.12 6.10
CA TYR A 28 -1.31 3.33 6.23
C TYR A 28 -2.39 3.88 5.31
N LEU A 29 -3.10 2.99 4.63
CA LEU A 29 -4.23 3.31 3.77
C LEU A 29 -5.47 2.60 4.33
N ASP A 30 -6.49 3.37 4.72
CA ASP A 30 -7.80 2.81 5.06
C ASP A 30 -8.63 2.66 3.78
N VAL A 31 -8.95 1.41 3.46
CA VAL A 31 -9.67 1.02 2.24
C VAL A 31 -11.03 0.38 2.54
N THR A 32 -11.56 0.53 3.77
CA THR A 32 -12.80 -0.13 4.20
C THR A 32 -13.98 0.14 3.27
N ASP A 33 -14.12 1.37 2.77
CA ASP A 33 -15.22 1.79 1.88
C ASP A 33 -14.77 1.99 0.43
N SER A 34 -13.61 1.45 0.05
CA SER A 34 -13.08 1.64 -1.31
C SER A 34 -13.88 0.83 -2.34
N VAL A 35 -14.26 1.47 -3.44
CA VAL A 35 -14.88 0.79 -4.60
C VAL A 35 -13.84 0.15 -5.53
N HIS A 36 -12.55 0.46 -5.33
CA HIS A 36 -11.46 -0.10 -6.11
C HIS A 36 -11.37 -1.62 -5.91
N CYS A 37 -11.04 -2.34 -6.99
CA CYS A 37 -10.89 -3.79 -6.98
C CYS A 37 -12.04 -4.54 -6.26
N HIS A 38 -13.29 -4.06 -6.41
CA HIS A 38 -14.48 -4.62 -5.76
C HIS A 38 -14.41 -4.63 -4.21
N GLY A 39 -13.71 -3.66 -3.61
CA GLY A 39 -13.53 -3.57 -2.15
C GLY A 39 -12.53 -4.56 -1.56
N SER A 40 -11.81 -5.31 -2.40
CA SER A 40 -10.81 -6.26 -1.91
C SER A 40 -9.50 -5.56 -1.56
N ALA A 41 -9.23 -5.42 -0.26
CA ALA A 41 -7.96 -4.86 0.24
C ALA A 41 -6.73 -5.63 -0.27
N THR A 42 -6.84 -6.94 -0.49
CA THR A 42 -5.77 -7.78 -1.07
C THR A 42 -5.47 -7.40 -2.51
N LEU A 43 -6.52 -7.19 -3.33
CA LEU A 43 -6.34 -6.79 -4.73
C LEU A 43 -5.88 -5.33 -4.83
N ILE A 44 -6.38 -4.43 -3.98
CA ILE A 44 -5.91 -3.04 -3.90
C ILE A 44 -4.41 -3.00 -3.58
N ALA A 45 -3.95 -3.76 -2.58
CA ALA A 45 -2.53 -3.83 -2.25
C ALA A 45 -1.67 -4.35 -3.41
N GLN A 46 -2.18 -5.32 -4.18
CA GLN A 46 -1.51 -5.84 -5.37
C GLN A 46 -1.45 -4.77 -6.47
N GLU A 47 -2.56 -4.07 -6.73
CA GLU A 47 -2.65 -3.04 -7.76
C GLU A 47 -1.75 -1.83 -7.43
N ILE A 48 -1.70 -1.41 -6.16
CA ILE A 48 -0.77 -0.36 -5.70
C ILE A 48 0.68 -0.76 -5.99
N ARG A 49 1.09 -1.96 -5.58
CA ARG A 49 2.46 -2.47 -5.80
C ARG A 49 2.80 -2.52 -7.29
N GLN A 50 1.88 -3.02 -8.11
CA GLN A 50 2.07 -3.08 -9.56
C GLN A 50 2.15 -1.69 -10.19
N THR A 51 1.33 -0.74 -9.72
CA THR A 51 1.33 0.65 -10.19
C THR A 51 2.66 1.34 -9.88
N ILE A 52 3.17 1.19 -8.65
CA ILE A 52 4.48 1.72 -8.25
C ILE A 52 5.59 1.14 -9.14
N PHE A 53 5.55 -0.17 -9.42
CA PHE A 53 6.53 -0.80 -10.31
C PHE A 53 6.42 -0.28 -11.74
N ASN A 54 5.21 -0.21 -12.31
CA ASN A 54 5.00 0.22 -13.68
C ASN A 54 5.43 1.69 -13.89
N GLU A 55 5.07 2.59 -12.97
CA GLU A 55 5.30 4.03 -13.13
C GLU A 55 6.71 4.45 -12.72
N LEU A 56 7.28 3.82 -11.69
CA LEU A 56 8.53 4.29 -11.07
C LEU A 56 9.69 3.29 -11.19
N GLN A 57 9.43 2.07 -11.69
CA GLN A 57 10.40 0.96 -11.70
C GLN A 57 10.94 0.63 -10.30
N LEU A 58 10.11 0.85 -9.27
CA LEU A 58 10.42 0.56 -7.88
C LEU A 58 9.54 -0.59 -7.38
N THR A 59 10.09 -1.48 -6.56
CA THR A 59 9.31 -2.53 -5.90
C THR A 59 8.78 -2.05 -4.56
N ALA A 60 7.54 -2.41 -4.22
CA ALA A 60 6.95 -2.14 -2.92
C ALA A 60 6.44 -3.42 -2.25
N SER A 61 6.40 -3.41 -0.92
CA SER A 61 5.77 -4.46 -0.12
C SER A 61 4.56 -3.92 0.63
N ALA A 62 3.58 -4.78 0.89
CA ALA A 62 2.33 -4.37 1.52
C ALA A 62 1.84 -5.40 2.56
N GLY A 63 1.30 -4.91 3.66
CA GLY A 63 0.61 -5.73 4.66
C GLY A 63 -0.86 -5.36 4.71
N VAL A 64 -1.73 -6.36 4.74
CA VAL A 64 -3.18 -6.18 4.81
C VAL A 64 -3.70 -6.84 6.08
N ALA A 65 -4.39 -6.08 6.93
CA ALA A 65 -5.01 -6.60 8.14
C ALA A 65 -6.15 -5.68 8.61
N PRO A 66 -7.06 -6.15 9.48
CA PRO A 66 -8.15 -5.32 10.03
C PRO A 66 -7.69 -4.15 10.91
N VAL A 67 -6.45 -4.18 11.41
CA VAL A 67 -5.88 -3.11 12.27
C VAL A 67 -4.45 -2.76 11.88
N LYS A 68 -4.09 -1.48 12.03
CA LYS A 68 -2.79 -0.91 11.61
C LYS A 68 -1.58 -1.65 12.16
N PHE A 69 -1.61 -2.03 13.43
CA PHE A 69 -0.53 -2.76 14.09
C PHE A 69 -0.23 -4.09 13.37
N LEU A 70 -1.26 -4.89 13.10
CA LEU A 70 -1.11 -6.14 12.36
C LEU A 70 -0.72 -5.90 10.91
N ALA A 71 -1.25 -4.86 10.26
CA ALA A 71 -0.88 -4.50 8.89
C ALA A 71 0.61 -4.16 8.79
N LYS A 72 1.18 -3.46 9.78
CA LYS A 72 2.61 -3.18 9.81
C LYS A 72 3.44 -4.45 9.94
N ILE A 73 3.06 -5.35 10.84
CA ILE A 73 3.74 -6.66 10.99
C ILE A 73 3.67 -7.45 9.68
N ALA A 74 2.47 -7.55 9.09
CA ALA A 74 2.26 -8.25 7.81
C ALA A 74 3.13 -7.67 6.68
N SER A 75 3.31 -6.35 6.64
CA SER A 75 4.11 -5.69 5.60
C SER A 75 5.58 -6.12 5.58
N ASP A 76 6.10 -6.59 6.72
CA ASP A 76 7.49 -7.02 6.86
C ASP A 76 7.67 -8.53 6.54
N MET A 77 6.61 -9.34 6.62
CA MET A 77 6.71 -10.82 6.49
C MET A 77 7.18 -11.30 5.11
N ASN A 78 6.74 -10.62 4.04
CA ASN A 78 7.03 -11.00 2.65
C ASN A 78 7.88 -9.94 1.92
N LYS A 79 8.70 -9.18 2.64
CA LYS A 79 9.71 -8.32 2.01
C LYS A 79 10.84 -9.17 1.41
N PRO A 80 11.44 -8.78 0.26
CA PRO A 80 11.06 -7.64 -0.59
C PRO A 80 9.99 -8.01 -1.65
N ASN A 81 9.30 -6.98 -2.19
CA ASN A 81 8.34 -7.06 -3.29
C ASN A 81 7.12 -8.00 -3.11
N GLY A 82 6.86 -8.49 -1.90
CA GLY A 82 5.67 -9.30 -1.60
C GLY A 82 4.57 -8.55 -0.87
N GLN A 83 3.43 -9.22 -0.70
CA GLN A 83 2.38 -8.81 0.22
C GLN A 83 1.97 -9.96 1.13
N PHE A 84 1.46 -9.63 2.32
CA PHE A 84 0.93 -10.61 3.26
C PHE A 84 -0.43 -10.15 3.80
N VAL A 85 -1.36 -11.09 3.96
CA VAL A 85 -2.72 -10.83 4.43
C VAL A 85 -2.94 -11.59 5.74
N ILE A 86 -3.32 -10.87 6.79
CA ILE A 86 -3.77 -11.46 8.06
C ILE A 86 -5.30 -11.39 8.07
N THR A 87 -5.94 -12.56 8.15
CA THR A 87 -7.41 -12.74 8.18
C THR A 87 -7.91 -13.02 9.58
#